data_AF-A0A087AQF7-F1
#
_entry.id   AF-A0A087AQF7-F1
#
_cell.length_a   1.000
_cell.length_b   1.000
_cell.length_c   1.000
_cell.angle_alpha   90.00
_cell.angle_beta   90.00
_cell.angle_gamma   90.00
#
_symmetry.space_group_name_H-M   'P 1'
#
loop_
_entity.id
_entity.type
_entity.pdbx_description
1 polymer ?
#
loop_
_entity_poly.entity_id
_entity_poly.type
_entity_poly.pdbx_seq_one_letter_code
_entity_poly.pdbx_strand_id
1 'polypeptide(L)'
;MNALMHVWLRLTLPALSAELRYGQRILARLDGPCDPGEAGVLRLMARGAYETIDRLLADVTAGYPSAGPLGRRAIIAVEAYTSRVLRRLREQGGAS
;
A
#
# COMPACT_ATOMS: atom_id res chain seq x y z
N MET A 1 9.30 10.51 1.72
CA MET A 1 7.94 11.07 1.64
C MET A 1 7.79 12.10 2.75
N ASN A 2 7.40 13.33 2.44
CA ASN A 2 7.35 14.42 3.43
C ASN A 2 6.05 14.35 4.26
N ALA A 3 6.04 14.81 5.52
CA ALA A 3 4.95 14.61 6.48
C ALA A 3 3.57 15.13 5.98
N LEU A 4 3.59 16.24 5.22
CA LEU A 4 2.41 16.81 4.58
C LEU A 4 1.69 15.83 3.64
N MET A 5 2.43 14.95 2.97
CA MET A 5 1.87 13.98 2.04
C MET A 5 1.19 12.82 2.74
N HIS A 6 1.70 12.40 3.90
CA HIS A 6 1.01 11.45 4.77
C HIS A 6 -0.31 12.02 5.30
N VAL A 7 -0.30 13.29 5.72
CA VAL A 7 -1.51 13.99 6.19
C VAL A 7 -2.51 14.14 5.05
N TRP A 8 -2.07 14.56 3.88
CA TRP A 8 -2.93 14.66 2.70
C TRP A 8 -3.55 13.32 2.33
N LEU A 9 -2.75 12.26 2.19
CA LEU A 9 -3.23 10.90 1.89
C LEU A 9 -4.25 10.43 2.92
N ARG A 10 -4.02 10.69 4.21
CA ARG A 10 -4.95 10.32 5.28
C ARG A 10 -6.29 11.05 5.18
N LEU A 11 -6.29 12.29 4.72
CA LEU A 11 -7.50 13.11 4.60
C LEU A 11 -8.26 12.84 3.31
N THR A 12 -7.56 12.66 2.19
CA THR A 12 -8.18 12.52 0.86
C THR A 12 -8.46 11.08 0.48
N LEU A 13 -7.65 10.14 0.96
CA LEU A 13 -7.71 8.72 0.62
C LEU A 13 -7.62 7.86 1.89
N PRO A 14 -8.58 7.98 2.83
CA PRO A 14 -8.51 7.35 4.14
C PRO A 14 -8.46 5.82 4.05
N ALA A 15 -9.16 5.21 3.08
CA ALA A 15 -9.13 3.78 2.85
C ALA A 15 -7.74 3.29 2.43
N LEU A 16 -7.14 3.93 1.41
CA LEU A 16 -5.79 3.59 0.94
C LEU A 16 -4.75 3.79 2.06
N SER A 17 -4.88 4.87 2.84
CA SER A 17 -4.01 5.12 4.00
C SER A 17 -4.11 4.02 5.06
N ALA A 18 -5.33 3.56 5.37
CA ALA A 18 -5.55 2.50 6.35
C ALA A 18 -4.95 1.17 5.89
N GLU A 19 -5.19 0.79 4.63
CA GLU A 19 -4.67 -0.45 4.04
C GLU A 19 -3.14 -0.43 3.93
N LEU A 20 -2.54 0.69 3.55
CA LEU A 20 -1.08 0.84 3.53
C LEU A 20 -0.46 0.61 4.91
N ARG A 21 -1.09 1.14 5.97
CA ARG A 21 -0.64 0.92 7.35
C ARG A 21 -0.84 -0.53 7.78
N TYR A 22 -1.93 -1.17 7.36
CA TYR A 22 -2.18 -2.58 7.62
C TYR A 22 -1.13 -3.48 6.94
N GLY A 23 -0.88 -3.27 5.64
CA GLY A 23 0.16 -3.96 4.90
C GLY A 23 1.55 -3.80 5.52
N GLN A 24 1.90 -2.59 5.96
CA GLN A 24 3.16 -2.35 6.67
C GLN A 24 3.28 -3.10 8.00
N ARG A 25 2.19 -3.27 8.75
CA ARG A 25 2.19 -4.09 9.98
C ARG A 25 2.43 -5.56 9.68
N ILE A 26 1.82 -6.08 8.61
CA ILE A 26 2.05 -7.45 8.16
C ILE A 26 3.52 -7.65 7.78
N LEU A 27 4.09 -6.73 6.99
CA LEU A 27 5.50 -6.77 6.61
C LEU A 27 6.43 -6.71 7.82
N ALA A 28 6.17 -5.80 8.77
CA ALA A 28 6.95 -5.71 10.00
C ALA A 28 6.87 -7.00 10.84
N ARG A 29 5.71 -7.67 10.86
CA ARG A 29 5.54 -8.95 11.55
C ARG A 29 6.33 -10.07 10.86
N LEU A 30 6.33 -10.10 9.53
CA LEU A 30 7.07 -11.06 8.70
C LEU A 30 8.59 -10.86 8.74
N ASP A 31 9.07 -9.64 8.91
CA ASP A 31 10.50 -9.35 9.11
C ASP A 31 10.98 -9.78 10.52
N GLY A 32 10.07 -10.10 11.44
CA GLY A 32 10.34 -10.52 12.81
C GLY A 32 10.28 -12.03 13.04
N PRO A 33 10.59 -12.51 14.27
CA PRO A 33 10.54 -13.92 14.60
C PRO A 33 9.10 -14.45 14.54
N CYS A 34 8.86 -15.46 13.71
CA CYS A 34 7.54 -15.97 13.37
C CYS A 34 7.66 -17.48 13.13
N ASP A 35 6.73 -18.28 13.66
CA ASP A 35 6.70 -19.70 13.34
C ASP A 35 6.18 -19.94 11.90
N PRO A 36 6.41 -21.12 11.30
CA PRO A 36 6.01 -21.38 9.92
C PRO A 36 4.50 -21.30 9.67
N GLY A 37 3.68 -21.63 10.66
CA GLY A 37 2.22 -21.55 10.56
C GLY A 37 1.75 -20.11 10.55
N GLU A 38 2.21 -19.31 11.51
CA GLU A 38 1.96 -17.86 11.55
C GLU A 38 2.47 -17.18 10.27
N ALA A 39 3.64 -17.57 9.76
CA ALA A 39 4.21 -17.02 8.53
C ALA A 39 3.30 -17.30 7.34
N GLY A 40 2.77 -18.52 7.23
CA GLY A 40 1.81 -18.90 6.19
C GLY A 40 0.57 -18.01 6.19
N VAL A 41 -0.03 -17.77 7.36
CA VAL A 41 -1.19 -16.89 7.49
C VAL A 41 -0.83 -15.44 7.13
N LEU A 42 0.31 -14.93 7.62
CA LEU A 42 0.77 -13.58 7.31
C LEU A 42 1.05 -13.37 5.81
N ARG A 43 1.56 -14.38 5.10
CA ARG A 43 1.73 -14.32 3.63
C ARG A 43 0.39 -14.24 2.91
N LEU A 44 -0.62 -15.00 3.35
CA LEU A 44 -1.98 -14.90 2.81
C LEU A 44 -2.57 -13.51 3.08
N MET A 45 -2.40 -12.96 4.29
CA MET A 45 -2.81 -11.60 4.60
C MET A 45 -2.05 -10.56 3.75
N ALA A 46 -0.75 -10.75 3.52
CA ALA A 46 0.05 -9.87 2.68
C ALA A 46 -0.47 -9.85 1.24
N ARG A 47 -0.87 -11.00 0.70
CA ARG A 47 -1.51 -11.11 -0.61
C ARG A 47 -2.87 -10.39 -0.65
N GLY A 48 -3.73 -10.59 0.35
CA GLY A 48 -5.01 -9.88 0.42
C GLY A 48 -4.85 -8.36 0.54
N ALA A 49 -3.88 -7.91 1.32
CA ALA A 49 -3.50 -6.50 1.42
C ALA A 49 -2.97 -5.96 0.07
N TYR A 50 -2.14 -6.73 -0.63
CA TYR A 50 -1.68 -6.38 -1.98
C TYR A 50 -2.86 -6.14 -2.93
N GLU A 51 -3.76 -7.11 -3.05
CA GLU A 51 -4.90 -7.05 -3.98
C GLU A 51 -5.84 -5.86 -3.67
N THR A 52 -6.02 -5.55 -2.38
CA THR A 52 -6.86 -4.42 -1.94
C THR A 52 -6.20 -3.07 -2.22
N ILE A 53 -4.91 -2.94 -1.88
CA ILE A 53 -4.14 -1.70 -2.10
C ILE A 53 -4.00 -1.43 -3.60
N ASP A 54 -3.77 -2.46 -4.42
CA ASP A 54 -3.64 -2.34 -5.87
C ASP A 54 -4.93 -1.80 -6.52
N ARG A 55 -6.09 -2.32 -6.12
CA ARG A 55 -7.40 -1.81 -6.55
C ARG A 55 -7.61 -0.35 -6.17
N LEU A 56 -7.36 -0.01 -4.90
CA LEU A 56 -7.51 1.37 -4.41
C LEU A 56 -6.55 2.33 -5.12
N LEU A 57 -5.34 1.88 -5.44
CA LEU A 57 -4.40 2.68 -6.19
C LEU A 57 -4.87 2.92 -7.63
N ALA A 58 -5.43 1.89 -8.29
CA ALA A 58 -6.01 2.01 -9.63
C ALA A 58 -7.15 3.03 -9.68
N ASP A 59 -8.02 3.07 -8.65
CA ASP A 59 -9.09 4.07 -8.55
C ASP A 59 -8.52 5.50 -8.43
N VAL A 60 -7.44 5.67 -7.67
CA VAL A 60 -6.75 6.96 -7.50
C VAL A 60 -6.09 7.41 -8.81
N THR A 61 -5.41 6.51 -9.51
CA THR A 61 -4.73 6.83 -10.76
C THR A 61 -5.71 7.05 -11.92
N ALA A 62 -6.88 6.41 -11.91
CA ALA A 62 -7.96 6.69 -12.85
C ALA A 62 -8.44 8.16 -12.79
N GLY A 63 -8.28 8.83 -11.65
CA GLY A 63 -8.56 10.26 -11.49
C GLY A 63 -7.50 11.20 -12.09
N TYR A 64 -6.35 10.69 -12.53
CA TYR A 64 -5.22 11.49 -13.03
C TYR A 64 -5.56 12.40 -14.23
N PRO A 65 -6.31 11.96 -15.26
CA PRO A 65 -6.64 12.81 -16.41
C PRO A 65 -7.40 14.08 -16.02
N SER A 66 -8.32 13.95 -15.06
CA SER A 66 -9.19 15.02 -14.57
C SER A 66 -8.56 15.88 -13.46
N ALA A 67 -7.38 15.50 -12.96
CA ALA A 67 -6.70 16.23 -11.90
C ALA A 67 -5.97 17.47 -12.43
N GLY A 68 -6.05 18.58 -11.69
CA GLY A 68 -5.20 19.75 -11.92
C GLY A 68 -3.71 19.47 -11.61
N PRO A 69 -2.79 20.42 -11.90
CA PRO A 69 -1.35 20.20 -11.77
C PRO A 69 -0.88 19.71 -10.39
N LEU A 70 -1.47 20.24 -9.32
CA LEU A 70 -1.17 19.81 -7.95
C LEU A 70 -1.72 18.42 -7.64
N GLY A 71 -2.94 18.12 -8.11
CA GLY A 71 -3.54 16.79 -7.96
C GLY A 71 -2.73 15.70 -8.67
N ARG A 72 -2.24 15.98 -9.89
CA ARG A 72 -1.36 15.06 -10.63
C ARG A 72 -0.06 14.78 -9.87
N ARG A 73 0.58 15.81 -9.30
CA ARG A 73 1.78 15.63 -8.46
C ARG A 73 1.49 14.78 -7.22
N ALA A 74 0.34 14.99 -6.58
CA ALA A 74 -0.06 14.19 -5.44
C ALA A 74 -0.28 12.72 -5.82
N ILE A 75 -0.98 12.45 -6.93
CA ILE A 75 -1.21 11.09 -7.44
C ILE A 75 0.11 10.38 -7.74
N ILE A 76 1.04 11.01 -8.48
CA ILE A 76 2.36 10.43 -8.79
C ILE A 76 3.12 10.08 -7.50
N ALA A 77 3.06 10.95 -6.50
CA ALA A 77 3.77 10.73 -5.26
C ALA A 77 3.13 9.63 -4.39
N VAL A 78 1.79 9.52 -4.40
CA VAL A 78 1.05 8.41 -3.77
C VAL A 78 1.36 7.10 -4.46
N GLU A 79 1.38 7.07 -5.79
CA GLU A 79 1.74 5.89 -6.58
C GLU A 79 3.17 5.43 -6.27
N ALA A 80 4.16 6.35 -6.32
CA ALA A 80 5.54 6.02 -6.03
C ALA A 80 5.76 5.49 -4.59
N TYR A 81 4.96 5.94 -3.62
CA TYR A 81 4.98 5.40 -2.26
C TYR A 81 4.32 4.02 -2.19
N THR A 82 3.10 3.91 -2.72
CA THR A 82 2.28 2.70 -2.68
C THR A 82 2.95 1.54 -3.39
N SER A 83 3.58 1.78 -4.55
CA SER A 83 4.32 0.77 -5.31
C SER A 83 5.46 0.13 -4.53
N ARG A 84 6.11 0.84 -3.60
CA ARG A 84 7.14 0.23 -2.73
C ARG A 84 6.55 -0.76 -1.75
N VAL A 85 5.40 -0.42 -1.17
CA VAL A 85 4.68 -1.29 -0.24
C VAL A 85 4.11 -2.50 -0.99
N LEU A 86 3.46 -2.28 -2.14
CA LEU A 86 2.95 -3.35 -3.01
C LEU A 86 4.05 -4.33 -3.42
N ARG A 87 5.21 -3.83 -3.84
CA ARG A 87 6.35 -4.71 -4.20
C ARG A 87 6.73 -5.63 -3.04
N ARG A 88 6.86 -5.09 -1.82
CA ARG A 88 7.19 -5.87 -0.63
C ARG A 88 6.09 -6.86 -0.26
N LEU A 89 4.83 -6.45 -0.35
CA LEU A 89 3.68 -7.33 -0.10
C LEU A 89 3.62 -8.47 -1.12
N ARG A 90 3.95 -8.22 -2.38
CA ARG A 90 4.04 -9.25 -3.42
C ARG A 90 5.17 -10.23 -3.17
N GLU A 91 6.37 -9.73 -2.89
CA GLU A 91 7.55 -10.55 -2.56
C GLU A 91 7.26 -11.51 -1.39
N GLN A 92 6.53 -11.03 -0.37
CA GLN A 92 6.17 -11.82 0.79
C GLN A 92 4.93 -12.70 0.57
N GLY A 93 3.91 -12.19 -0.13
CA GLY A 93 2.63 -12.85 -0.37
C GLY A 93 2.63 -13.89 -1.50
N GLY A 94 3.73 -13.97 -2.27
CA GLY A 94 3.91 -14.99 -3.29
C GLY A 94 5.21 -14.87 -4.09
N ALA A 95 6.20 -15.69 -3.74
CA ALA A 95 6.92 -16.50 -4.72
C ALA A 95 6.36 -17.92 -4.56
N SER A 96 5.53 -18.34 -5.51
CA SER A 96 5.26 -19.76 -5.78
C SER A 96 5.94 -20.09 -7.10
#